data_AF-A0A0E2Q010-F1
#
_entry.id   AF-A0A0E2Q010-F1
#
_cell.length_a   1.000
_cell.length_b   1.000
_cell.length_c   1.000
_cell.angle_alpha   90.00
_cell.angle_beta   90.00
_cell.angle_gamma   90.00
#
_symmetry.space_group_name_H-M   'P 1'
#
loop_
_entity.id
_entity.type
_entity.pdbx_description
1 polymer ?
#
loop_
_entity_poly.entity_id
_entity_poly.type
_entity_poly.pdbx_seq_one_letter_code
_entity_poly.pdbx_strand_id
1 'polypeptide(L)' 'GYSVKEVSQELEVHANSLYRWVQEVEEYGESAFPGNGTALANAQHKIKLLEKENRYLQEELELLKKFRVFLKRSK' A
#
# COMPACT_ATOMS: atom_id res chain seq x y z
N GLY A 1 -11.93 -9.79 -29.20
CA GLY A 1 -11.57 -8.86 -28.12
C GLY A 1 -11.62 -7.46 -28.67
N TYR A 2 -12.01 -6.48 -27.86
CA TYR A 2 -12.01 -5.07 -28.24
C TYR A 2 -10.59 -4.51 -28.25
N SER A 3 -10.29 -3.63 -29.20
CA SER A 3 -9.05 -2.86 -29.23
C SER A 3 -9.11 -1.70 -28.24
N VAL A 4 -7.95 -1.26 -27.75
CA VAL A 4 -7.84 -0.08 -26.86
C VAL A 4 -8.44 1.18 -27.51
N LYS A 5 -8.36 1.29 -28.84
CA LYS A 5 -8.92 2.41 -29.59
C LYS A 5 -10.45 2.42 -29.56
N GLU A 6 -11.09 1.28 -29.75
CA GLU A 6 -12.56 1.15 -29.70
C GLU A 6 -13.07 1.51 -28.30
N VAL A 7 -12.45 0.93 -27.26
CA VAL A 7 -12.83 1.19 -25.86
C VAL A 7 -12.57 2.64 -25.46
N SER A 8 -11.47 3.25 -25.94
CA SER A 8 -11.16 4.66 -25.70
C SER A 8 -12.24 5.60 -26.25
N GLN A 9 -12.76 5.29 -27.45
CA GLN A 9 -13.82 6.08 -28.07
C GLN A 9 -15.17 5.87 -27.38
N GLU A 10 -15.50 4.64 -27.01
CA GLU A 10 -16.76 4.31 -26.34
C GLU A 10 -16.86 4.91 -24.93
N LEU A 11 -15.76 4.92 -24.18
CA LEU A 11 -15.72 5.42 -22.80
C LEU A 11 -15.35 6.91 -22.71
N GLU A 12 -15.04 7.56 -23.82
CA GLU A 12 -14.53 8.95 -23.87
C GLU A 12 -13.28 9.17 -22.98
N VAL A 13 -12.47 8.12 -22.81
CA VAL A 13 -11.24 8.13 -22.02
C VAL A 13 -10.04 8.08 -22.95
N HIS A 14 -8.99 8.84 -22.64
CA HIS A 14 -7.76 8.83 -23.43
C HIS A 14 -7.10 7.44 -23.45
N ALA A 15 -6.68 6.95 -24.63
CA ALA A 15 -6.10 5.62 -24.80
C ALA A 15 -4.91 5.33 -23.87
N ASN A 16 -4.06 6.32 -23.60
CA ASN A 16 -2.95 6.17 -22.65
C ASN A 16 -3.41 5.85 -21.22
N SER A 17 -4.56 6.37 -20.79
CA SER A 17 -5.14 6.04 -19.49
C SER A 17 -5.56 4.58 -19.43
N LEU A 18 -6.18 4.08 -20.51
CA LEU A 18 -6.54 2.66 -20.62
C LEU A 18 -5.30 1.76 -20.61
N TYR A 19 -4.24 2.09 -21.34
CA TYR A 19 -2.99 1.33 -21.29
C TYR A 19 -2.40 1.29 -19.88
N ARG A 20 -2.35 2.43 -19.19
CA ARG A 20 -1.86 2.50 -17.81
C ARG A 20 -2.74 1.66 -16.88
N TRP A 21 -4.05 1.74 -17.00
CA TRP A 21 -4.98 0.97 -16.17
C TRP A 21 -4.88 -0.54 -16.42
N VAL A 22 -4.70 -0.98 -17.66
CA VAL A 22 -4.45 -2.39 -17.97
C VAL A 22 -3.17 -2.86 -17.28
N GLN A 23 -2.08 -2.09 -17.37
CA GLN A 23 -0.83 -2.39 -16.68
C GLN A 23 -0.99 -2.40 -15.15
N GLU A 24 -1.70 -1.43 -14.58
CA GLU A 24 -1.98 -1.37 -13.13
C GLU A 24 -2.78 -2.60 -12.67
N VAL A 25 -3.76 -3.06 -13.45
CA VAL A 25 -4.52 -4.30 -13.16
C VAL A 25 -3.65 -5.55 -13.28
N GLU A 26 -2.80 -5.63 -14.29
CA GLU A 26 -1.86 -6.76 -14.44
C GLU A 26 -0.85 -6.84 -13.29
N GLU A 27 -0.34 -5.70 -12.82
CA GLU A 27 0.68 -5.63 -11.78
C GLU A 27 0.10 -5.75 -10.37
N TYR A 28 -1.01 -5.07 -10.08
CA TYR A 28 -1.55 -4.92 -8.73
C TYR A 28 -2.90 -5.63 -8.50
N GLY A 29 -3.51 -6.20 -9.53
CA GLY A 29 -4.77 -6.96 -9.44
C GLY A 29 -5.90 -6.15 -8.80
N GLU A 30 -6.52 -6.69 -7.75
CA GLU A 30 -7.60 -6.03 -7.00
C GLU A 30 -7.16 -4.71 -6.34
N SER A 31 -5.85 -4.48 -6.18
CA SER A 31 -5.29 -3.26 -5.60
C SER A 31 -4.95 -2.18 -6.65
N ALA A 32 -5.25 -2.40 -7.93
CA ALA A 32 -4.94 -1.46 -9.02
C ALA A 32 -5.67 -0.12 -8.90
N PHE A 33 -6.88 -0.11 -8.33
CA PHE A 33 -7.71 1.09 -8.19
C PHE A 33 -8.08 1.37 -6.72
N PRO A 34 -7.14 1.78 -5.86
CA PRO A 34 -7.41 2.01 -4.44
C PRO A 34 -8.15 3.34 -4.16
N GLY A 35 -8.62 4.07 -5.18
CA GLY A 35 -9.35 5.35 -5.05
C GLY A 35 -8.52 6.58 -5.43
N ASN A 36 -8.96 7.78 -5.00
CA ASN A 36 -8.41 9.09 -5.39
C ASN A 36 -6.92 9.28 -5.04
N GLY A 37 -6.03 8.79 -5.90
CA GLY A 37 -4.59 9.00 -5.81
C GLY A 37 -3.83 8.10 -6.79
N THR A 38 -2.62 8.49 -7.20
CA THR A 38 -1.74 7.58 -7.96
C THR A 38 -1.36 6.39 -7.08
N ALA A 39 -1.35 5.17 -7.63
CA ALA A 39 -1.02 3.95 -6.90
C ALA A 39 0.29 4.07 -6.10
N LEU A 40 1.29 4.76 -6.68
CA LEU A 40 2.56 5.07 -6.04
C LEU A 40 2.41 5.95 -4.78
N ALA A 41 1.55 6.97 -4.80
CA ALA A 41 1.32 7.83 -3.64
C ALA A 41 0.62 7.06 -2.50
N ASN A 42 -0.30 6.16 -2.84
CA ASN A 42 -0.99 5.31 -1.87
C ASN A 42 -0.04 4.28 -1.24
N ALA A 43 0.83 3.65 -2.03
CA ALA A 43 1.86 2.74 -1.53
C ALA A 43 2.84 3.46 -0.58
N GLN A 44 3.34 4.64 -0.96
CA GLN A 44 4.24 5.44 -0.12
C GLN A 44 3.57 5.87 1.19
N HIS A 45 2.28 6.22 1.16
CA HIS A 45 1.53 6.54 2.37
C HIS A 45 1.40 5.32 3.29
N LYS A 46 1.08 4.15 2.74
CA LYS A 46 0.98 2.90 3.51
C LYS A 46 2.32 2.51 4.15
N ILE A 47 3.43 2.66 3.42
CA ILE A 47 4.78 2.42 3.94
C ILE A 47 5.05 3.30 5.16
N LYS A 48 4.78 4.62 5.07
CA LYS A 48 4.98 5.54 6.20
C LYS A 48 4.16 5.16 7.44
N LEU A 49 2.93 4.72 7.25
CA LEU A 49 2.08 4.26 8.35
C LEU A 49 2.63 2.99 9.00
N LEU A 50 3.03 2.00 8.20
CA LEU A 50 3.62 0.75 8.68
C LEU A 50 4.94 0.96 9.41
N GLU A 51 5.80 1.85 8.91
CA GLU A 51 7.05 2.22 9.57
C GLU A 51 6.80 2.86 10.95
N LYS A 52 5.78 3.70 11.06
CA LYS A 52 5.40 4.32 12.34
C LYS A 52 4.90 3.27 13.35
N GLU A 53 4.05 2.36 12.90
CA GLU A 53 3.54 1.26 13.72
C GLU A 53 4.67 0.32 14.17
N ASN A 54 5.58 -0.04 13.25
CA ASN A 54 6.71 -0.90 13.57
C ASN A 54 7.62 -0.28 14.64
N ARG A 55 7.93 1.03 14.53
CA ARG A 55 8.69 1.75 15.57
C ARG A 55 8.01 1.68 16.93
N TYR A 56 6.69 1.94 16.98
CA TYR A 56 5.94 1.89 18.23
C TYR A 56 5.97 0.49 18.86
N LEU A 57 5.75 -0.56 18.06
CA LEU A 57 5.80 -1.94 18.53
C LEU A 57 7.19 -2.34 19.04
N GLN A 58 8.26 -1.86 18.39
CA GLN A 58 9.63 -2.08 18.86
C GLN A 58 9.87 -1.41 20.22
N GLU A 59 9.39 -0.19 20.43
CA GLU A 59 9.47 0.52 21.71
C GLU A 59 8.72 -0.22 22.82
N GLU A 60 7.49 -0.68 22.56
CA GLU A 60 6.72 -1.50 23.51
C GLU A 60 7.43 -2.81 23.86
N LEU A 61 7.97 -3.49 22.86
CA LEU A 61 8.69 -4.75 23.05
C LEU A 61 9.95 -4.56 23.90
N GLU A 62 10.71 -3.49 23.68
CA GLU A 62 11.87 -3.14 24.51
C GLU A 62 11.48 -2.78 25.94
N LEU A 63 10.36 -2.07 26.13
CA LEU A 63 9.81 -1.80 27.45
C LEU A 63 9.46 -3.09 28.19
N LEU A 64 8.74 -4.01 27.53
CA LEU A 64 8.36 -5.30 28.09
C LEU A 64 9.57 -6.17 28.46
N LYS A 65 10.63 -6.15 27.64
CA LYS A 65 11.91 -6.83 27.96
C LYS A 65 12.53 -6.28 29.23
N LYS A 66 12.57 -4.95 29.41
CA LYS A 66 13.09 -4.30 30.63
C LYS A 66 12.28 -4.71 31.86
N PHE A 67 10.95 -4.70 31.76
CA PHE A 67 10.07 -5.18 32.84
C PHE A 67 10.32 -6.64 33.21
N ARG A 68 10.48 -7.52 32.22
CA ARG A 68 10.79 -8.94 32.46
C ARG A 68 12.10 -9.13 33.21
N VAL A 69 13.14 -8.36 32.87
CA VAL A 69 14.43 -8.40 33.58
C VAL A 69 14.28 -7.90 35.02
N PHE A 70 13.54 -6.81 35.22
CA PHE A 70 13.28 -6.27 36.56
C PHE A 70 12.57 -7.30 37.46
N LEU A 71 11.49 -7.91 36.97
CA LEU A 71 10.73 -8.93 37.72
C LEU A 71 11.55 -10.19 38.06
N LYS A 72 12.53 -10.54 37.23
CA LYS A 72 13.46 -11.65 37.53
C LYS A 72 14.46 -11.31 38.63
N ARG A 73 14.81 -10.03 38.80
CA ARG A 73 15.75 -9.57 39.85
C ARG A 73 15.07 -9.32 41.19
N SER A 74 13.76 -9.10 41.20
CA SER A 74 12.96 -8.84 42.41
C SER A 74 12.41 -10.10 43.08
N LYS A 75 12.79 -11.29 42.60
CA LYS A 75 12.56 -12.60 43.24
C LYS A 75 13.84 -13.05 43.92
#